data_AF-B8YPG5-F1
#
_entry.id   AF-B8YPG5-F1
#
_cell.length_a   1.000
_cell.length_b   1.000
_cell.length_c   1.000
_cell.angle_alpha   90.00
_cell.angle_beta   90.00
_cell.angle_gamma   90.00
#
_symmetry.space_group_name_H-M   'P 1'
#
loop_
_entity.id
_entity.type
_entity.pdbx_description
1 polymer ?
#
loop_
_entity_poly.entity_id
_entity_poly.type
_entity_poly.pdbx_seq_one_letter_code
_entity_poly.pdbx_strand_id
1 'polypeptide(L)'
;FNNADGNFEVTLATKATLNYTGRVEWKPPAIYKSSCEIDVEYFPFDEQTCVMKFGSWTYDGFQVDLRHVDEVENSNVVEIGVDLTEFYTSVEWDILEVPAVRHEKFYTCCDEPYLDITFNITMRRKTLFYTV
;
A
#
# COMPACT_ATOMS: atom_id res chain seq x y z
N PHE A 1 2.62 -2.75 -8.38
CA PHE A 1 3.89 -2.60 -9.11
C PHE A 1 5.02 -3.44 -8.53
N ASN A 2 5.28 -3.38 -7.23
CA ASN A 2 6.40 -4.08 -6.57
C ASN A 2 6.02 -5.45 -6.00
N ASN A 3 5.29 -6.26 -6.77
CA ASN A 3 4.87 -7.61 -6.39
C ASN A 3 6.00 -8.62 -6.63
N ALA A 4 6.19 -9.55 -5.70
CA ALA A 4 7.22 -10.58 -5.76
C ALA A 4 6.70 -11.97 -6.21
N ASP A 5 5.38 -12.18 -6.22
CA ASP A 5 4.74 -13.49 -6.50
C ASP A 5 4.34 -13.68 -7.97
N GLY A 6 4.29 -12.60 -8.75
CA GLY A 6 3.79 -12.60 -10.14
C GLY A 6 2.27 -12.54 -10.29
N ASN A 7 1.51 -12.67 -9.19
CA ASN A 7 0.06 -12.47 -9.17
C ASN A 7 -0.27 -11.03 -8.78
N PHE A 8 -0.65 -10.22 -9.78
CA PHE A 8 -0.95 -8.79 -9.60
C PHE A 8 -2.43 -8.52 -9.34
N GLU A 9 -3.31 -9.45 -9.73
CA GLU A 9 -4.75 -9.32 -9.61
C GLU A 9 -5.26 -9.81 -8.25
N VAL A 10 -6.43 -9.31 -7.85
CA VAL A 10 -7.11 -9.79 -6.64
C VAL A 10 -7.63 -11.19 -6.91
N THR A 11 -7.18 -12.16 -6.10
CA THR A 11 -7.46 -13.58 -6.32
C THR A 11 -8.91 -13.98 -6.06
N LEU A 12 -9.66 -13.18 -5.30
CA LEU A 12 -11.05 -13.43 -4.93
C LEU A 12 -11.98 -12.39 -5.56
N ALA A 13 -12.72 -12.82 -6.59
CA ALA A 13 -13.79 -12.01 -7.17
C ALA A 13 -14.99 -11.95 -6.21
N THR A 14 -15.15 -10.82 -5.52
CA THR A 14 -16.30 -10.53 -4.64
C THR A 14 -17.31 -9.62 -5.34
N LYS A 15 -18.53 -9.56 -4.79
CA LYS A 15 -19.58 -8.67 -5.29
C LYS A 15 -19.26 -7.21 -4.94
N ALA A 16 -19.63 -6.29 -5.83
CA ALA A 16 -19.64 -4.86 -5.58
C ALA A 16 -21.03 -4.39 -5.14
N THR A 17 -21.06 -3.34 -4.32
CA THR A 17 -22.29 -2.70 -3.86
C THR A 17 -22.59 -1.49 -4.74
N LEU A 18 -23.77 -1.46 -5.36
CA LEU A 18 -24.22 -0.37 -6.22
C LEU A 18 -25.23 0.50 -5.49
N ASN A 19 -24.99 1.81 -5.48
CA ASN A 19 -25.94 2.81 -4.98
C ASN A 19 -26.77 3.39 -6.13
N TYR A 20 -27.98 3.90 -5.84
CA TYR A 20 -28.88 4.50 -6.83
C TYR A 20 -28.30 5.73 -7.53
N THR A 21 -27.31 6.39 -6.91
CA THR A 21 -26.57 7.54 -7.48
C THR A 21 -25.52 7.13 -8.51
N GLY A 22 -25.32 5.83 -8.75
CA GLY A 22 -24.25 5.29 -9.60
C GLY A 22 -22.92 5.09 -8.86
N ARG A 23 -22.83 5.40 -7.56
CA ARG A 23 -21.63 5.10 -6.75
C ARG A 23 -21.49 3.57 -6.60
N VAL A 24 -20.31 3.06 -6.96
CA VAL A 24 -19.93 1.65 -6.80
C VAL A 24 -18.90 1.56 -5.68
N GLU A 25 -19.13 0.65 -4.74
CA GLU A 25 -18.17 0.32 -3.68
C GLU A 25 -17.75 -1.14 -3.82
N TRP A 26 -16.43 -1.39 -3.88
CA TRP A 26 -15.87 -2.71 -4.02
C TRP A 26 -14.67 -2.88 -3.08
N LYS A 27 -14.75 -3.88 -2.21
CA LYS A 27 -13.76 -4.17 -1.17
C LYS A 27 -13.36 -5.65 -1.21
N PRO A 28 -12.56 -6.07 -2.21
CA PRO A 28 -12.17 -7.47 -2.32
C PRO A 28 -11.00 -7.78 -1.35
N PRO A 29 -11.00 -8.93 -0.67
CA PRO A 29 -9.86 -9.36 0.12
C PRO A 29 -8.73 -9.80 -0.80
N ALA A 30 -7.49 -9.44 -0.47
CA ALA A 30 -6.31 -9.80 -1.24
C ALA A 30 -5.13 -10.15 -0.33
N ILE A 31 -4.30 -11.09 -0.77
CA ILE A 31 -3.01 -11.40 -0.16
C ILE A 31 -1.95 -10.82 -1.08
N TYR A 32 -1.23 -9.81 -0.61
CA TYR A 32 -0.13 -9.19 -1.35
C TYR A 32 1.21 -9.67 -0.83
N LYS A 33 2.09 -10.07 -1.75
CA LYS A 33 3.50 -10.33 -1.46
C LYS A 33 4.32 -9.26 -2.15
N SER A 34 4.73 -8.25 -1.39
CA SER A 34 5.59 -7.18 -1.88
C SER A 34 7.07 -7.57 -1.76
N SER A 35 7.89 -7.02 -2.65
CA SER A 35 9.33 -6.98 -2.46
C SER A 35 9.68 -5.82 -1.53
N CYS A 36 10.50 -6.11 -0.53
CA CYS A 36 10.99 -5.14 0.45
C CYS A 36 12.49 -5.38 0.66
N GLU A 37 13.27 -4.31 0.61
CA GLU A 37 14.70 -4.35 0.94
C GLU A 37 14.85 -4.35 2.46
N ILE A 38 15.69 -5.24 2.98
CA ILE A 38 15.88 -5.45 4.42
C ILE A 38 17.31 -5.10 4.79
N ASP A 39 17.47 -4.20 5.75
CA ASP A 39 18.76 -3.87 6.34
C ASP A 39 18.96 -4.66 7.64
N VAL A 40 20.04 -5.43 7.72
CA VAL A 40 20.33 -6.32 8.86
C VAL A 40 21.46 -5.81 9.75
N GLU A 41 21.90 -4.55 9.58
CA GLU A 41 23.00 -3.98 10.37
C GLU A 41 22.78 -4.09 11.89
N TYR A 42 21.54 -3.87 12.37
CA TYR A 42 21.20 -3.84 13.79
C TYR A 42 20.41 -5.05 14.29
N PHE A 43 20.39 -6.15 13.53
CA PHE A 43 19.64 -7.36 13.91
C PHE A 43 20.00 -7.84 15.34
N PRO A 44 19.02 -8.19 16.22
CA PRO A 44 17.57 -8.24 16.02
C PRO A 44 16.81 -6.96 16.43
N PHE A 45 17.51 -5.85 16.69
CA PHE A 45 16.95 -4.55 17.10
C PHE A 45 16.70 -3.64 15.89
N ASP A 46 16.31 -4.24 14.76
CA ASP A 46 16.12 -3.59 13.48
C ASP A 46 14.72 -3.00 13.32
N GLU A 47 14.68 -1.87 12.60
CA GLU A 47 13.47 -1.25 12.05
C GLU A 47 13.52 -1.36 10.53
N GLN A 48 12.39 -1.69 9.92
CA GLN A 48 12.28 -1.93 8.48
C GLN A 48 11.14 -1.09 7.93
N THR A 49 11.37 -0.41 6.82
CA THR A 49 10.31 0.31 6.08
C THR A 49 10.05 -0.41 4.77
N CYS A 50 8.92 -1.11 4.70
CA CYS A 50 8.48 -1.79 3.50
C CYS A 50 7.45 -0.97 2.73
N VAL A 51 7.61 -0.95 1.42
CA VAL A 51 6.77 -0.13 0.54
C VAL A 51 5.78 -1.01 -0.21
N MET A 52 4.55 -0.54 -0.41
CA MET A 52 3.57 -1.17 -1.31
C MET A 52 2.99 -0.11 -2.25
N LYS A 53 3.18 -0.33 -3.56
CA LYS A 53 2.77 0.62 -4.59
C LYS A 53 1.61 0.09 -5.41
N PHE A 54 0.48 0.77 -5.29
CA PHE A 54 -0.76 0.49 -6.01
C PHE A 54 -1.04 1.57 -7.04
N GLY A 55 -1.55 1.17 -8.19
CA GLY A 55 -1.95 2.10 -9.24
C GLY A 55 -2.51 1.35 -10.42
N SER A 56 -3.09 2.09 -11.35
CA SER A 56 -3.62 1.54 -12.58
C SER A 56 -2.48 1.01 -13.47
N TRP A 57 -2.69 -0.18 -14.05
CA TRP A 57 -1.77 -0.73 -15.04
C TRP A 57 -2.13 -0.28 -16.47
N THR A 58 -3.42 -0.09 -16.75
CA THR A 58 -3.96 0.13 -18.11
C THR A 58 -4.29 1.57 -18.42
N TYR A 59 -4.86 2.29 -17.44
CA TYR A 59 -5.30 3.67 -17.58
C TYR A 59 -4.25 4.65 -17.05
N ASP A 60 -4.10 5.78 -17.74
CA ASP A 60 -3.30 6.93 -17.34
C ASP A 60 -4.09 7.89 -16.42
N GLY A 61 -3.43 8.94 -15.94
CA GLY A 61 -3.97 9.94 -15.02
C GLY A 61 -4.98 10.91 -15.65
N PHE A 62 -5.06 11.01 -16.98
CA PHE A 62 -6.12 11.77 -17.66
C PHE A 62 -7.43 10.98 -17.74
N GLN A 63 -7.35 9.65 -17.64
CA GLN A 63 -8.50 8.75 -17.68
C GLN A 63 -9.02 8.39 -16.30
N VAL A 64 -8.11 8.07 -15.37
CA VAL A 64 -8.44 7.65 -14.00
C VAL A 64 -7.61 8.45 -13.01
N ASP A 65 -8.29 9.30 -12.22
CA ASP A 65 -7.68 9.97 -11.09
C ASP A 65 -7.76 9.09 -9.83
N LEU A 66 -6.64 8.50 -9.44
CA LEU A 66 -6.54 7.65 -8.26
C LEU A 66 -6.27 8.51 -7.02
N ARG A 67 -7.15 8.39 -6.01
CA ARG A 67 -7.11 9.18 -4.77
C ARG A 67 -7.30 8.32 -3.53
N HIS A 68 -6.65 8.72 -2.45
CA HIS A 68 -6.85 8.07 -1.15
C HIS A 68 -8.17 8.55 -0.53
N VAL A 69 -8.87 7.70 0.22
CA VAL A 69 -10.17 8.05 0.82
C VAL A 69 -10.04 9.23 1.79
N ASP A 70 -8.95 9.24 2.57
CA ASP A 70 -8.63 10.28 3.56
C ASP A 70 -7.68 11.37 3.02
N GLU A 71 -7.61 11.54 1.69
CA GLU A 71 -6.79 12.59 1.08
C GLU A 71 -7.35 13.99 1.41
N VAL A 72 -6.49 14.89 1.88
CA VAL A 72 -6.84 16.27 2.22
C VAL A 72 -6.52 17.19 1.05
N GLU A 73 -7.36 18.21 0.80
CA GLU A 73 -7.09 19.21 -0.23
C GLU A 73 -5.72 19.87 -0.04
N ASN A 74 -4.91 19.91 -1.09
CA ASN A 74 -3.54 20.42 -1.13
C ASN A 74 -2.47 19.57 -0.40
N SER A 75 -2.78 18.34 0.02
CA SER A 75 -1.80 17.38 0.51
C SER A 75 -1.80 16.11 -0.33
N ASN A 76 -0.60 15.66 -0.72
CA ASN A 76 -0.41 14.35 -1.34
C ASN A 76 -0.06 13.26 -0.31
N VAL A 77 0.03 13.63 0.97
CA VAL A 77 0.43 12.74 2.07
C VAL A 77 -0.75 12.53 3.00
N VAL A 78 -0.99 11.26 3.34
CA VAL A 78 -1.93 10.81 4.35
C VAL A 78 -1.13 10.13 5.45
N GLU A 79 -1.13 10.72 6.65
CA GLU A 79 -0.33 10.24 7.80
C GLU A 79 -0.70 8.82 8.23
N ILE A 80 -2.01 8.50 8.22
CA ILE A 80 -2.53 7.16 8.51
C ILE A 80 -3.17 6.64 7.23
N GLY A 81 -2.37 6.01 6.38
CA GLY A 81 -2.82 5.46 5.10
C GLY A 81 -3.48 4.09 5.20
N VAL A 82 -3.23 3.34 6.28
CA VAL A 82 -3.81 2.00 6.47
C VAL A 82 -4.68 2.00 7.71
N ASP A 83 -5.93 1.56 7.55
CA ASP A 83 -6.83 1.31 8.67
C ASP A 83 -6.38 0.04 9.41
N LEU A 84 -5.93 0.22 10.66
CA LEU A 84 -5.44 -0.85 11.53
C LEU A 84 -6.47 -1.23 12.62
N THR A 85 -7.71 -0.75 12.54
CA THR A 85 -8.74 -1.03 13.57
C THR A 85 -9.04 -2.53 13.74
N GLU A 86 -9.03 -3.29 12.64
CA GLU A 86 -9.22 -4.75 12.62
C GLU A 86 -7.89 -5.53 12.47
N PHE A 87 -6.75 -4.89 12.73
CA PHE A 87 -5.44 -5.52 12.57
C PHE A 87 -5.19 -6.60 13.63
N TYR A 88 -4.90 -7.82 13.16
CA TYR A 88 -4.42 -8.90 14.02
C TYR A 88 -2.92 -8.73 14.28
N THR A 89 -2.55 -8.44 15.53
CA THR A 89 -1.17 -8.14 15.92
C THR A 89 -0.21 -9.28 15.62
N SER A 90 0.91 -8.95 14.96
CA SER A 90 1.97 -9.93 14.68
C SER A 90 2.76 -10.29 15.94
N VAL A 91 3.22 -11.54 15.98
CA VAL A 91 4.07 -12.08 17.05
C VAL A 91 5.53 -11.63 16.91
N GLU A 92 5.96 -11.31 15.68
CA GLU A 92 7.36 -10.97 15.38
C GLU A 92 7.59 -9.48 15.14
N TRP A 93 6.55 -8.73 14.77
CA TRP A 93 6.68 -7.35 14.32
C TRP A 93 5.67 -6.43 15.00
N ASP A 94 6.09 -5.23 15.37
CA ASP A 94 5.23 -4.12 15.75
C ASP A 94 5.18 -3.11 14.60
N ILE A 95 3.98 -2.69 14.22
CA ILE A 95 3.79 -1.61 13.24
C ILE A 95 3.98 -0.28 13.98
N LEU A 96 4.88 0.57 13.50
CA LEU A 96 5.14 1.89 14.07
C LEU A 96 4.30 2.97 13.39
N GLU A 97 4.29 2.98 12.06
CA GLU A 97 3.61 3.98 11.24
C GLU A 97 3.28 3.41 9.85
N VAL A 98 2.23 3.98 9.23
CA VAL A 98 1.68 3.52 7.95
C VAL A 98 1.26 4.66 7.01
N PRO A 99 2.13 5.65 6.71
CA PRO A 99 1.74 6.75 5.84
C PRO A 99 1.53 6.29 4.38
N ALA A 100 0.62 6.98 3.69
CA ALA A 100 0.39 6.83 2.26
C ALA A 100 0.71 8.12 1.50
N VAL A 101 1.35 7.99 0.35
CA VAL A 101 1.72 9.12 -0.50
C VAL A 101 1.22 8.90 -1.93
N ARG A 102 0.49 9.88 -2.46
CA ARG A 102 0.07 9.93 -3.86
C ARG A 102 1.21 10.50 -4.71
N HIS A 103 1.56 9.80 -5.77
CA HIS A 103 2.57 10.22 -6.74
C HIS A 103 1.95 10.37 -8.13
N GLU A 104 2.39 11.40 -8.84
CA GLU A 104 2.15 11.59 -10.25
C GLU A 104 3.48 11.49 -10.98
N LYS A 105 3.64 10.43 -11.78
CA LYS A 105 4.90 10.11 -12.42
C LYS A 105 4.76 10.11 -13.94
N PHE A 106 5.63 10.88 -14.58
CA PHE A 106 5.84 10.83 -16.02
C PHE A 106 6.95 9.82 -16.33
N TYR A 107 6.64 8.86 -17.21
CA TYR A 107 7.61 7.85 -17.64
C TYR A 107 8.17 8.23 -19.01
N THR A 108 9.42 7.86 -19.29
CA THR A 108 10.07 8.21 -20.58
C THR A 108 9.41 7.60 -21.81
N CYS A 109 8.51 6.64 -21.64
CA CYS A 109 7.77 6.03 -22.75
C CYS A 109 6.67 6.94 -23.31
N CYS A 110 6.15 7.85 -22.48
CA CYS A 110 4.77 8.32 -22.60
C CYS A 110 4.67 9.75 -22.03
N ASP A 111 3.89 10.62 -22.69
CA ASP A 111 3.72 12.02 -22.27
C ASP A 111 2.65 12.16 -21.17
N GLU A 112 1.84 11.13 -20.95
CA GLU A 112 0.77 11.09 -19.97
C GLU A 112 1.30 10.77 -18.55
N PRO A 113 0.68 11.36 -17.51
CA PRO A 113 1.00 11.03 -16.13
C PRO A 113 0.45 9.66 -15.75
N TYR A 114 1.21 8.91 -14.96
CA TYR A 114 0.74 7.69 -14.31
C TYR A 114 0.68 7.92 -12.80
N LEU A 115 -0.51 7.68 -12.24
CA LEU A 115 -0.80 7.88 -10.83
C LEU A 115 -0.59 6.59 -10.03
N ASP A 116 0.02 6.73 -8.87
CA ASP A 116 0.13 5.66 -7.89
C ASP A 116 0.00 6.16 -6.46
N ILE A 117 -0.52 5.29 -5.59
CA ILE A 117 -0.53 5.48 -4.15
C ILE A 117 0.45 4.48 -3.55
N THR A 118 1.41 5.01 -2.83
CA THR A 118 2.48 4.27 -2.18
C THR A 118 2.26 4.27 -0.68
N PHE A 119 2.07 3.09 -0.10
CA PHE A 119 1.95 2.88 1.34
C PHE A 119 3.31 2.47 1.90
N ASN A 120 3.82 3.22 2.86
CA ASN A 120 5.03 2.87 3.59
C ASN A 120 4.62 2.25 4.92
N ILE A 121 5.07 1.03 5.19
CA ILE A 121 4.82 0.34 6.45
C ILE A 121 6.15 0.26 7.18
N THR A 122 6.31 1.07 8.21
CA THR A 122 7.46 0.99 9.10
C THR A 122 7.14 0.04 10.24
N MET A 123 7.97 -0.99 10.39
CA MET A 123 7.80 -2.05 11.38
C MET A 123 9.09 -2.29 12.15
N ARG A 124 8.95 -2.66 13.43
CA ARG A 124 10.05 -2.98 14.33
C ARG A 124 9.98 -4.42 14.78
N ARG A 125 11.12 -5.12 14.80
CA ARG A 125 11.18 -6.51 15.22
C ARG A 125 11.00 -6.64 16.74
N LYS A 126 10.24 -7.64 17.17
CA LYS A 126 10.18 -8.10 18.57
C LYS A 126 11.39 -8.97 18.85
N THR A 127 12.28 -8.49 19.72
CA THR A 127 13.60 -9.10 19.95
C THR A 127 13.58 -10.31 20.89
N LEU A 128 12.50 -10.52 21.64
CA LEU A 128 12.43 -11.52 22.73
C LEU A 128 12.79 -12.95 22.31
N PHE A 129 12.46 -13.34 21.08
CA PHE A 129 12.80 -14.67 20.57
C PHE A 129 14.32 -14.86 20.34
N TYR A 130 15.04 -13.78 20.01
CA TYR A 130 16.45 -13.83 19.62
C TYR A 130 17.42 -13.50 20.77
N THR A 131 16.91 -13.00 21.89
CA THR A 131 17.74 -12.52 23.02
C THR A 131 17.67 -13.41 24.26
N VAL A 132 16.87 -14.49 24.25
CA VAL A 132 16.69 -15.41 25.39
C VAL A 132 17.38 -16.74 25.12
#